data_AF-A0A4R2I8Y1-F1
#
_entry.id   AF-A0A4R2I8Y1-F1
#
_cell.length_a   1.000
_cell.length_b   1.000
_cell.length_c   1.000
_cell.angle_alpha   90.00
_cell.angle_beta   90.00
_cell.angle_gamma   90.00
#
_symmetry.space_group_name_H-M   'P 1'
#
loop_
_entity.id
_entity.type
_entity.pdbx_description
1 polymer ?
#
loop_
_entity_poly.entity_id
_entity_poly.type
_entity_poly.pdbx_seq_one_letter_code
_entity_poly.pdbx_strand_id
1 'polypeptide(L)' 'MGWFIFLVLVVGAIAAYKYRVPLLAKLLGQPEHRIQRAIERRKGNKG' A
#
# COMPACT_ATOMS: atom_id res chain seq x y z
N MET A 1 10.31 26.41 2.75
CA MET A 1 11.07 25.47 1.89
C MET A 1 11.20 24.06 2.48
N GLY A 2 11.46 23.87 3.77
CA GLY A 2 11.57 22.52 4.38
C GLY A 2 10.29 21.66 4.36
N TRP A 3 9.10 22.27 4.42
CA TRP A 3 7.81 21.55 4.33
C TRP A 3 7.66 20.76 3.02
N PHE A 4 8.16 21.29 1.91
CA PHE A 4 8.04 20.65 0.59
C PHE A 4 8.90 19.38 0.51
N ILE A 5 10.11 19.43 1.07
CA ILE A 5 11.01 18.27 1.22
C ILE A 5 10.38 17.19 2.08
N PHE A 6 9.73 17.58 3.19
CA PHE A 6 9.01 16.64 4.04
C PHE A 6 7.85 15.96 3.28
N LEU A 7 7.09 16.72 2.50
CA LEU A 7 5.98 16.22 1.71
C LEU A 7 6.46 15.23 0.62
N VAL A 8 7.55 15.55 -0.07
CA VAL A 8 8.18 14.65 -1.06
C VAL A 8 8.69 13.37 -0.40
N LEU A 9 9.33 13.46 0.77
CA LEU A 9 9.80 12.29 1.52
C LEU A 9 8.65 11.39 1.96
N VAL A 10 7.57 11.97 2.48
CA VAL A 10 6.38 11.23 2.91
C VAL A 10 5.70 10.56 1.71
N VAL A 11 5.49 11.29 0.61
CA VAL A 11 4.88 10.73 -0.61
C VAL A 11 5.76 9.64 -1.21
N GLY A 12 7.08 9.83 -1.27
CA GLY A 12 8.02 8.82 -1.73
C GLY A 12 8.02 7.57 -0.85
N ALA A 13 7.99 7.73 0.47
CA ALA A 13 7.92 6.62 1.41
C ALA A 13 6.60 5.84 1.28
N ILE A 14 5.47 6.53 1.14
CA ILE A 14 4.14 5.93 0.96
C ILE A 14 4.05 5.24 -0.40
N ALA A 15 4.50 5.87 -1.48
CA ALA A 15 4.53 5.27 -2.81
C ALA A 15 5.37 4.00 -2.78
N ALA A 16 6.59 4.08 -2.23
CA ALA A 16 7.43 2.90 -2.08
C ALA A 16 6.74 1.82 -1.22
N TYR A 17 5.97 2.17 -0.17
CA TYR A 17 5.15 1.24 0.65
C TYR A 17 4.01 0.59 -0.11
N LYS A 18 3.31 1.40 -0.91
CA LYS A 18 2.15 0.96 -1.65
C LYS A 18 2.53 0.19 -2.91
N TYR A 19 3.70 0.43 -3.50
CA TYR A 19 4.20 -0.29 -4.68
C TYR A 19 4.97 -1.56 -4.32
N ARG A 20 5.59 -1.67 -3.13
CA ARG A 20 6.23 -2.93 -2.71
C ARG A 20 5.25 -4.08 -2.50
N VAL A 21 4.02 -3.80 -2.05
CA VAL A 21 2.95 -4.80 -1.89
C VAL A 21 2.47 -5.42 -3.23
N PRO A 22 2.10 -4.66 -4.27
CA PRO A 22 1.69 -5.20 -5.57
C PRO A 22 2.86 -5.80 -6.34
N LEU A 23 4.10 -5.32 -6.13
CA LEU A 23 5.30 -5.97 -6.67
C LEU A 23 5.49 -7.36 -6.03
N LEU A 24 5.41 -7.46 -4.70
CA LEU A 24 5.46 -8.74 -3.99
C LEU A 24 4.25 -9.62 -4.36
N ALA A 25 3.06 -9.06 -4.51
CA ALA A 25 1.88 -9.79 -4.93
C ALA A 25 2.02 -10.31 -6.37
N LYS A 26 2.60 -9.52 -7.29
CA LYS A 26 2.97 -9.98 -8.64
C LYS A 26 4.05 -11.07 -8.61
N LEU A 27 5.08 -10.92 -7.77
CA LEU A 27 6.15 -11.93 -7.63
C LEU A 27 5.64 -13.23 -7.01
N LEU A 28 4.76 -13.16 -6.01
CA LEU A 28 4.10 -14.29 -5.37
C LEU A 28 2.95 -14.86 -6.21
N GLY A 29 2.64 -14.27 -7.37
CA GLY A 29 1.50 -14.66 -8.21
C GLY A 29 0.14 -14.50 -7.53
N GLN A 30 0.09 -13.74 -6.44
CA GLN A 30 -1.08 -13.61 -5.60
C GLN A 30 -1.99 -12.52 -6.18
N PRO A 31 -3.21 -12.85 -6.63
CA PRO A 31 -4.09 -11.88 -7.29
C PRO A 31 -4.43 -10.75 -6.31
N GLU A 32 -4.07 -9.52 -6.68
CA GLU A 32 -4.33 -8.29 -5.92
C GLU A 32 -5.79 -8.19 -5.47
N HIS A 33 -6.71 -8.70 -6.29
CA HIS A 33 -8.14 -8.79 -6.01
C HIS A 33 -8.47 -9.60 -4.75
N ARG A 34 -7.73 -10.68 -4.44
CA ARG A 34 -7.94 -11.46 -3.21
C ARG A 34 -7.40 -10.74 -1.98
N ILE A 35 -6.28 -10.03 -2.11
CA ILE A 35 -5.71 -9.25 -1.01
C ILE A 35 -6.61 -8.05 -0.69
N GLN A 36 -7.10 -7.33 -1.71
CA GLN A 36 -8.07 -6.26 -1.50
C GLN A 36 -9.35 -6.76 -0.83
N ARG A 37 -9.94 -7.87 -1.30
CA ARG A 37 -11.11 -8.48 -0.62
C ARG A 37 -10.82 -8.91 0.82
N ALA A 38 -9.63 -9.44 1.10
CA ALA A 38 -9.26 -9.85 2.46
C ALA A 38 -9.02 -8.64 3.38
N ILE A 39 -8.40 -7.57 2.89
CA ILE A 39 -8.20 -6.31 3.61
C ILE A 39 -9.54 -5.64 3.87
N GLU A 40 -10.42 -5.59 2.87
CA GLU A 40 -11.76 -5.01 2.96
C GLU A 40 -12.64 -5.77 3.97
N ARG A 41 -12.61 -7.11 3.95
CA ARG A 41 -13.26 -7.94 4.98
C ARG A 41 -12.72 -7.68 6.39
N ARG A 42 -11.40 -7.53 6.56
CA ARG A 42 -10.83 -7.21 7.88
C ARG A 42 -11.15 -5.79 8.34
N LYS A 43 -11.25 -4.83 7.41
CA LYS A 43 -11.61 -3.45 7.71
C LYS A 43 -13.07 -3.33 8.15
N GLY A 44 -13.97 -4.12 7.55
CA GLY A 44 -15.39 -4.20 7.96
C GLY A 44 -15.62 -4.85 9.32
N ASN A 45 -14.64 -5.60 9.87
CA ASN A 45 -14.73 -6.27 11.18
C ASN A 45 -14.02 -5.49 12.30
N LYS A 46 -13.67 -4.22 12.06
CA LYS A 46 -13.28 -3.25 13.11
C LYS A 46 -14.38 -2.20 13.25
N GLY A 47 -15.61 -2.66 13.39
CA GLY A 47 -16.73 -1.90 13.93
C GLY A 47 -16.78 -2.10 15.44
#